data_AF-A0A9E0HUK8-F1
#
_entry.id   AF-A0A9E0HUK8-F1
#
_cell.length_a   1.000
_cell.length_b   1.000
_cell.length_c   1.000
_cell.angle_alpha   90.00
_cell.angle_beta   90.00
_cell.angle_gamma   90.00
#
_symmetry.space_group_name_H-M   'P 1'
#
loop_
_entity.id
_entity.type
_entity.pdbx_description
1 polymer ?
#
loop_
_entity_poly.entity_id
_entity_poly.type
_entity_poly.pdbx_seq_one_letter_code
_entity_poly.pdbx_strand_id
1 'polypeptide(L)'
;MLKIFKITATIEGISALLLFFFAMPMKYIYNDPYYVKHIGMAHGILFTLYIVLATSLKFKEKWDFKKYFIICMASIPPFGTFYIERKYLKNV
;
A
#
# COMPACT_ATOMS: atom_id res chain seq x y z
N MET A 1 7.11 -0.48 -15.62
CA MET A 1 7.38 -0.06 -14.23
C MET A 1 6.18 0.63 -13.59
N LEU A 2 5.66 1.72 -14.19
CA LEU A 2 4.45 2.41 -13.68
C LEU A 2 3.21 1.50 -13.58
N LYS A 3 2.96 0.67 -14.58
CA LYS A 3 1.82 -0.27 -14.60
C LYS A 3 1.89 -1.30 -13.47
N ILE A 4 3.09 -1.82 -13.19
CA ILE A 4 3.34 -2.77 -12.10
C ILE A 4 3.16 -2.06 -10.76
N PHE A 5 3.72 -0.86 -10.61
CA PHE A 5 3.55 -0.05 -9.40
C PHE A 5 2.08 0.28 -9.12
N LYS A 6 1.28 0.63 -10.14
CA LYS A 6 -0.17 0.80 -10.02
C LYS A 6 -0.82 -0.46 -9.44
N ILE A 7 -0.62 -1.61 -10.08
CA ILE A 7 -1.20 -2.88 -9.64
C ILE A 7 -0.78 -3.21 -8.20
N THR A 8 0.51 -3.07 -7.88
CA THR A 8 1.01 -3.30 -6.52
C THR A 8 0.38 -2.35 -5.50
N ALA A 9 0.25 -1.06 -5.84
CA ALA A 9 -0.38 -0.06 -4.97
C ALA A 9 -1.86 -0.36 -4.73
N THR A 10 -2.61 -0.75 -5.77
CA THR A 10 -4.02 -1.12 -5.64
C THR A 10 -4.17 -2.38 -4.78
N ILE A 11 -3.35 -3.41 -5.02
CA ILE A 11 -3.40 -4.67 -4.24
C ILE A 11 -2.99 -4.42 -2.78
N GLU A 12 -1.98 -3.57 -2.55
CA GLU A 12 -1.55 -3.18 -1.21
C GLU A 12 -2.69 -2.46 -0.48
N GLY A 13 -3.36 -1.49 -1.12
CA GLY A 13 -4.52 -0.80 -0.55
C GLY A 13 -5.68 -1.74 -0.25
N ILE A 14 -5.99 -2.69 -1.14
CA ILE A 14 -7.00 -3.72 -0.90
C ILE A 14 -6.61 -4.62 0.28
N SER A 15 -5.34 -5.02 0.38
CA SER A 15 -4.85 -5.84 1.49
C SER A 15 -4.87 -5.09 2.82
N ALA A 16 -4.60 -3.77 2.82
CA ALA A 16 -4.72 -2.91 3.98
C ALA A 16 -6.18 -2.76 4.44
N LEU A 17 -7.11 -2.60 3.49
CA LEU A 17 -8.54 -2.59 3.77
C LEU A 17 -9.00 -3.92 4.36
N LEU A 18 -8.61 -5.05 3.78
CA LEU A 18 -8.91 -6.38 4.33
C LEU A 18 -8.33 -6.54 5.75
N LEU A 19 -7.12 -6.07 6.00
CA LEU A 19 -6.52 -6.17 7.32
C LEU A 19 -7.28 -5.35 8.37
N PHE A 20 -7.62 -4.10 8.05
CA PHE A 20 -8.32 -3.20 8.98
C PHE A 20 -9.81 -3.50 9.13
N PHE A 21 -10.52 -3.84 8.05
CA PHE A 21 -11.97 -4.04 8.07
C PHE A 21 -12.39 -5.49 8.26
N PHE A 22 -11.53 -6.48 8.00
CA PHE A 22 -11.85 -7.89 8.20
C PHE A 22 -11.01 -8.51 9.32
N ALA A 23 -9.69 -8.46 9.20
CA ALA A 23 -8.81 -9.15 10.15
C ALA A 23 -8.88 -8.56 11.57
N MET A 24 -8.92 -7.23 11.70
CA MET A 24 -9.02 -6.56 13.00
C MET A 24 -10.35 -6.83 13.71
N PRO A 25 -11.54 -6.71 13.08
CA PRO A 25 -12.80 -7.14 13.70
C PRO A 25 -12.80 -8.61 14.10
N MET A 26 -12.23 -9.50 13.27
CA MET A 26 -12.15 -10.92 13.62
C MET A 26 -11.29 -11.15 14.89
N LYS A 27 -10.17 -10.42 15.00
CA LYS A 27 -9.31 -10.46 16.19
C LYS A 27 -10.01 -9.93 17.44
N TYR A 28 -10.76 -8.83 17.36
CA TYR A 28 -11.35 -8.22 18.57
C TYR A 28 -12.71 -8.82 18.95
N ILE A 29 -13.52 -9.25 17.97
CA ILE A 29 -14.86 -9.80 18.21
C ILE A 29 -14.79 -11.29 18.49
N TYR A 30 -14.01 -12.04 17.70
CA TYR A 30 -13.93 -13.50 17.80
C TYR A 30 -12.67 -13.98 18.55
N ASN A 31 -11.80 -13.07 19.01
CA ASN A 31 -10.53 -13.39 19.67
C ASN A 31 -9.61 -14.32 18.87
N ASP A 32 -9.80 -14.41 17.55
CA ASP A 32 -9.01 -15.26 16.67
C ASP A 32 -8.00 -14.43 15.87
N PRO A 33 -6.69 -14.52 16.19
CA PRO A 33 -5.64 -13.80 15.48
C PRO A 33 -5.21 -14.48 14.17
N TYR A 34 -5.78 -15.62 13.80
CA TYR A 34 -5.38 -16.40 12.61
C TYR A 34 -5.36 -15.54 11.34
N TYR A 35 -6.45 -14.82 11.07
CA TYR A 35 -6.58 -13.98 9.88
C TYR A 35 -5.63 -12.79 9.89
N VAL A 36 -5.38 -12.18 11.06
CA VAL A 36 -4.42 -11.08 11.19
C VAL A 36 -3.01 -11.55 10.85
N LYS A 37 -2.65 -12.77 11.26
CA LYS A 37 -1.32 -13.33 10.96
C LYS A 37 -1.13 -13.53 9.46
N HIS A 38 -2.07 -14.20 8.79
CA HIS A 38 -1.95 -14.49 7.35
C HIS A 38 -2.10 -13.24 6.48
N ILE A 39 -3.14 -12.43 6.72
CA ILE A 39 -3.39 -11.21 5.95
C ILE A 39 -2.32 -10.16 6.26
N GLY A 40 -1.86 -10.07 7.51
CA GLY A 40 -0.78 -9.16 7.91
C GLY A 40 0.56 -9.51 7.31
N MET A 41 0.92 -10.79 7.24
CA MET A 41 2.13 -11.22 6.53
C MET A 41 2.04 -10.89 5.03
N ALA A 42 0.91 -11.19 4.39
CA ALA A 42 0.70 -10.86 2.97
C ALA A 42 0.78 -9.35 2.72
N HIS A 43 0.13 -8.55 3.57
CA HIS A 43 0.17 -7.09 3.49
C HIS A 43 1.59 -6.54 3.71
N GLY A 44 2.33 -7.04 4.69
CA GLY A 44 3.71 -6.61 4.93
C GLY A 44 4.66 -6.86 3.75
N ILE A 45 4.47 -7.98 3.04
CA ILE A 45 5.23 -8.27 1.81
C ILE A 45 4.86 -7.26 0.71
N LEU A 46 3.57 -6.99 0.52
CA LEU A 46 3.09 -6.01 -0.47
C LEU A 46 3.56 -4.59 -0.15
N PHE A 47 3.55 -4.20 1.11
CA PHE A 47 4.07 -2.91 1.59
C PHE A 47 5.57 -2.75 1.28
N THR A 48 6.36 -3.79 1.54
CA THR A 48 7.79 -3.78 1.22
C THR A 48 8.01 -3.65 -0.28
N LEU A 49 7.25 -4.41 -1.09
CA LEU A 49 7.31 -4.33 -2.55
C LEU A 49 6.92 -2.94 -3.06
N TYR A 50 5.90 -2.33 -2.46
CA TYR A 50 5.47 -0.97 -2.76
C TYR A 50 6.58 0.05 -2.52
N ILE A 51 7.26 0.01 -1.36
CA ILE A 51 8.37 0.93 -1.05
C ILE A 51 9.55 0.75 -2.01
N VAL A 52 9.91 -0.49 -2.34
CA VAL A 52 11.00 -0.78 -3.29
C VAL A 52 10.68 -0.21 -4.67
N LEU A 53 9.45 -0.42 -5.16
CA LEU A 53 9.01 0.13 -6.43
C LEU A 53 8.91 1.66 -6.40
N ALA A 54 8.40 2.26 -5.32
CA ALA A 54 8.33 3.70 -5.14
C ALA A 54 9.73 4.34 -5.14
N THR A 55 10.70 3.69 -4.50
CA THR A 55 12.11 4.12 -4.49
C THR A 55 12.71 4.05 -5.90
N SER A 56 12.46 2.96 -6.63
CA SER A 56 12.93 2.81 -8.01
C SER A 56 12.33 3.85 -8.95
N LEU A 57 11.02 4.13 -8.82
CA LEU A 57 10.35 5.19 -9.58
C LEU A 57 10.85 6.59 -9.22
N LYS A 58 11.17 6.86 -7.95
CA LYS A 58 11.75 8.14 -7.52
C LYS A 58 13.01 8.46 -8.33
N PHE A 59 13.91 7.49 -8.50
CA PHE A 59 15.13 7.67 -9.28
C PHE A 59 14.84 7.87 -10.78
N LYS A 60 13.88 7.13 -11.33
CA LYS A 60 13.55 7.17 -12.76
C LYS A 60 12.82 8.44 -13.19
N GLU A 61 11.86 8.87 -12.39
CA GLU A 61 11.00 10.04 -12.64
C GLU A 61 11.53 11.33 -11.98
N LYS A 62 12.71 11.28 -11.35
CA LYS A 62 13.33 12.39 -10.59
C LYS A 62 12.32 13.08 -9.65
N TRP A 63 11.55 12.29 -8.90
CA TRP A 63 10.56 12.85 -7.99
C TRP A 63 11.22 13.65 -6.88
N ASP A 64 10.65 14.84 -6.62
CA ASP A 64 11.02 15.67 -5.49
C ASP A 64 10.86 14.89 -4.16
N PHE A 65 11.70 15.19 -3.18
CA PHE A 65 11.71 14.51 -1.88
C PHE A 65 10.33 14.61 -1.20
N LYS A 66 9.64 15.74 -1.38
CA LYS A 66 8.25 15.92 -0.90
C LYS A 66 7.27 14.94 -1.54
N LYS A 67 7.36 14.72 -2.85
CA LYS A 67 6.48 13.76 -3.56
C LYS A 67 6.74 12.34 -3.08
N TYR A 68 8.02 11.96 -2.97
CA TYR A 68 8.40 10.65 -2.44
C TYR A 68 7.85 10.42 -1.02
N PHE A 69 8.00 11.41 -0.15
CA PHE A 69 7.51 11.32 1.23
C PHE A 69 5.98 11.20 1.31
N ILE A 70 5.24 11.98 0.51
CA ILE A 70 3.78 11.86 0.41
C ILE A 70 3.41 10.45 -0.08
N ILE A 71 4.15 9.89 -1.04
CA ILE A 71 3.89 8.58 -1.61
C ILE A 71 4.10 7.47 -0.55
N CYS A 72 5.18 7.55 0.22
CA CYS A 72 5.40 6.65 1.35
C CYS A 72 4.33 6.82 2.45
N MET A 73 3.97 8.05 2.80
CA MET A 73 2.96 8.28 3.84
C MET A 73 1.57 7.82 3.42
N ALA A 74 1.21 7.89 2.14
CA ALA A 74 -0.11 7.41 1.72
C ALA A 74 -0.21 5.88 1.64
N SER A 75 0.88 5.12 1.82
CA SER A 75 0.80 3.67 2.06
C SER A 75 0.41 3.32 3.50
N ILE A 76 0.44 4.28 4.43
CA ILE A 76 0.05 4.06 5.83
C ILE A 76 -1.49 4.00 6.00
N PRO A 77 -2.27 4.98 5.49
CA PRO A 77 -3.73 4.87 5.53
C PRO A 77 -4.22 3.90 4.44
N PRO A 78 -5.20 3.02 4.73
CA PRO A 78 -5.69 2.03 3.78
C PRO A 78 -6.29 2.62 2.49
N PHE A 79 -6.59 3.94 2.50
CA PHE A 79 -7.09 4.68 1.34
C PHE A 79 -6.03 5.54 0.63
N GLY A 80 -4.81 5.68 1.17
CA GLY A 80 -3.85 6.62 0.62
C GLY A 80 -3.21 6.14 -0.68
N THR A 81 -3.05 4.83 -0.89
CA THR A 81 -2.54 4.28 -2.15
C THR A 81 -3.49 4.52 -3.32
N PHE A 82 -4.80 4.47 -3.08
CA PHE A 82 -5.83 4.89 -4.05
C PHE A 82 -5.73 6.39 -4.39
N TYR A 83 -5.40 7.24 -3.40
CA TYR A 83 -5.21 8.67 -3.64
C TYR A 83 -3.98 8.96 -4.52
N ILE A 84 -2.88 8.25 -4.29
CA ILE A 84 -1.67 8.35 -5.13
C ILE A 84 -1.94 7.87 -6.54
N GLU A 85 -2.65 6.75 -6.69
CA GLU A 85 -3.05 6.21 -7.99
C GLU A 85 -3.85 7.24 -8.80
N ARG A 86 -4.80 7.92 -8.15
CA ARG A 86 -5.69 8.89 -8.81
C ARG A 86 -5.05 10.25 -9.05
N LYS A 87 -4.13 10.71 -8.18
CA LYS A 87 -3.55 12.06 -8.23
C LYS A 87 -2.21 12.13 -8.95
N TYR A 88 -1.31 11.17 -8.71
CA TYR A 88 0.07 11.23 -9.21
C TYR A 88 0.31 10.34 -10.43
N LEU A 89 -0.49 9.30 -10.59
CA LEU A 89 -0.32 8.27 -11.63
C LEU A 89 -1.31 8.43 -12.80
N LYS A 90 -2.14 9.48 -12.81
CA LYS A 90 -3.11 9.77 -13.88
C LYS A 90 -2.47 10.40 -15.13
N ASN A 91 -1.32 11.04 -14.98
CA ASN A 91 -0.62 11.80 -16.04
C ASN A 91 0.78 11.24 -16.37
N VAL A 92 1.06 9.97 -16.02
CA VAL A 92 2.29 9.26 -16.42
C VAL A 92 1.94 8.03 -17.24
#